data_AF-A0A852M3S8-F1
#
_entry.id   AF-A0A852M3S8-F1
#
_cell.length_a   1.000
_cell.length_b   1.000
_cell.length_c   1.000
_cell.angle_alpha   90.00
_cell.angle_beta   90.00
_cell.angle_gamma   90.00
#
_symmetry.space_group_name_H-M   'P 1'
#
loop_
_entity.id
_entity.type
_entity.pdbx_description
1 polymer ?
#
loop_
_entity_poly.entity_id
_entity_poly.type
_entity_poly.pdbx_seq_one_letter_code
_entity_poly.pdbx_strand_id
1 'polypeptide(L)'
;AARGPRRRAAQQIPEEILGNTELQEAVEALPRNYNFEIPKTIWRIRQAQAKKVALQMPEGLLMFACTIADIIERFTEAEAVVMGDVTYGACCVDDYTARALGADFLVHYGHSCLIPIDATQGLKMLYVFVDIKIDTSHFLETIRFNFTAGTSLALVSTIQFVSTVQAASQELRSQYKVCVPQCKPLSPGEILGCTSSRLAQDTDAIVYLGDGRFHLESIMIANPGIPAYR
;
A
#
# COMPACT_ATOMS: atom_id res chain seq x y z
N ALA A 1 22.76 19.22 -24.08
CA ALA A 1 21.47 19.81 -23.66
C ALA A 1 20.92 19.00 -22.48
N ALA A 2 21.12 19.50 -21.26
CA ALA A 2 20.72 18.83 -20.03
C ALA A 2 19.20 18.92 -19.81
N ARG A 3 18.50 17.78 -19.82
CA ARG A 3 17.08 17.68 -19.44
C ARG A 3 16.96 17.32 -17.95
N GLY A 4 16.69 18.32 -17.12
CA GLY A 4 16.23 18.25 -15.72
C GLY A 4 16.04 19.68 -15.22
N PRO A 5 14.92 20.10 -14.57
CA PRO A 5 14.24 19.46 -13.42
C PRO A 5 12.69 19.40 -13.51
N ARG A 6 12.09 19.64 -14.67
CA ARG A 6 10.62 19.83 -14.81
C ARG A 6 9.74 18.64 -14.39
N ARG A 7 10.26 17.41 -14.35
CA ARG A 7 9.47 16.20 -14.07
C ARG A 7 9.10 16.03 -12.58
N ARG A 8 9.90 16.58 -11.65
CA ARG A 8 9.62 16.49 -10.19
C ARG A 8 8.50 17.43 -9.73
N ALA A 9 8.42 18.64 -10.31
CA ALA A 9 7.36 19.60 -9.98
C ALA A 9 5.96 19.13 -10.41
N ALA A 10 5.85 18.39 -11.53
CA ALA A 10 4.58 17.89 -12.05
C ALA A 10 3.92 16.77 -11.21
N GLN A 11 4.63 16.25 -10.21
CA GLN A 11 4.16 15.16 -9.33
C GLN A 11 3.79 15.65 -7.93
N GLN A 12 4.07 16.90 -7.59
CA GLN A 12 3.69 17.47 -6.31
C GLN A 12 2.19 17.82 -6.33
N ILE A 13 1.52 17.57 -5.20
CA ILE A 13 0.12 17.94 -5.01
C ILE A 13 0.08 19.47 -4.81
N PRO A 14 -0.72 20.22 -5.59
CA PRO A 14 -0.83 21.66 -5.44
C PRO A 14 -1.26 22.09 -4.02
N GLU A 15 -0.75 23.24 -3.56
CA GLU A 15 -1.11 23.81 -2.25
C GLU A 15 -2.60 24.12 -2.12
N GLU A 16 -3.27 24.45 -3.23
CA GLU A 16 -4.73 24.63 -3.29
C GLU A 16 -5.51 23.36 -2.87
N ILE A 17 -4.94 22.17 -3.03
CA ILE A 17 -5.56 20.91 -2.58
C ILE A 17 -5.12 20.62 -1.15
N LEU A 18 -3.83 20.77 -0.84
CA LEU A 18 -3.28 20.46 0.49
C LEU A 18 -3.80 21.40 1.57
N GLY A 19 -4.01 22.68 1.25
CA GLY A 19 -4.51 23.72 2.15
C GLY A 19 -6.03 23.89 2.14
N ASN A 20 -6.78 23.05 1.41
CA ASN A 20 -8.23 23.12 1.38
C ASN A 20 -8.83 22.58 2.69
N THR A 21 -9.36 23.48 3.52
CA THR A 21 -9.94 23.14 4.84
C THR A 21 -11.15 22.21 4.72
N GLU A 22 -12.04 22.45 3.75
CA GLU A 22 -13.22 21.59 3.56
C GLU A 22 -12.83 20.17 3.17
N LEU A 23 -11.78 20.01 2.35
CA LEU A 23 -11.26 18.70 1.98
C LEU A 23 -10.64 18.00 3.19
N GLN A 24 -9.87 18.72 4.01
CA GLN A 24 -9.29 18.17 5.22
C GLN A 24 -10.38 17.67 6.17
N GLU A 25 -11.41 18.47 6.43
CA GLU A 25 -12.57 18.11 7.25
C GLU A 25 -13.30 16.87 6.70
N ALA A 26 -13.52 16.80 5.38
CA ALA A 26 -14.17 15.63 4.78
C ALA A 26 -13.32 14.36 4.93
N VAL A 27 -11.99 14.46 4.83
CA VAL A 27 -11.06 13.35 5.05
C VAL A 27 -11.04 12.88 6.51
N GLU A 28 -11.39 13.73 7.48
CA GLU A 28 -11.48 13.30 8.89
C GLU A 28 -12.58 12.28 9.16
N ALA A 29 -13.54 12.11 8.24
CA ALA A 29 -14.52 11.03 8.30
C ALA A 29 -13.90 9.64 8.08
N LEU A 30 -12.68 9.57 7.53
CA LEU A 30 -11.92 8.34 7.34
C LEU A 30 -11.02 8.06 8.56
N PRO A 31 -10.71 6.78 8.85
CA PRO A 31 -9.88 6.44 10.00
C PRO A 31 -8.47 7.03 9.87
N ARG A 32 -8.05 7.80 10.88
CA ARG A 32 -6.78 8.56 10.89
C ARG A 32 -5.53 7.68 10.78
N ASN A 33 -5.64 6.41 11.15
CA ASN A 33 -4.55 5.45 11.04
C ASN A 33 -4.44 4.83 9.64
N TYR A 34 -5.36 5.07 8.71
CA TYR A 34 -5.29 4.60 7.33
C TYR A 34 -4.98 5.78 6.40
N ASN A 35 -3.97 5.64 5.55
CA ASN A 35 -3.63 6.64 4.57
C ASN A 35 -4.21 6.31 3.18
N PHE A 36 -5.42 6.81 2.90
CA PHE A 36 -6.08 6.65 1.60
C PHE A 36 -5.55 7.60 0.50
N GLU A 37 -4.54 8.42 0.79
CA GLU A 37 -3.95 9.38 -0.16
C GLU A 37 -4.99 10.25 -0.90
N ILE A 38 -6.09 10.64 -0.24
CA ILE A 38 -7.20 11.36 -0.86
C ILE A 38 -6.78 12.64 -1.61
N PRO A 39 -5.92 13.52 -1.05
CA PRO A 39 -5.44 14.70 -1.78
C PRO A 39 -4.72 14.35 -3.09
N LYS A 40 -3.93 13.26 -3.09
CA LYS A 40 -3.25 12.77 -4.29
C LYS A 40 -4.24 12.21 -5.29
N THR A 41 -5.25 11.47 -4.83
CA THR A 41 -6.31 10.91 -5.67
C THR A 41 -7.07 12.02 -6.40
N ILE A 42 -7.52 13.05 -5.69
CA ILE A 42 -8.16 14.24 -6.28
C ILE A 42 -7.25 14.90 -7.30
N TRP A 43 -5.97 15.11 -6.96
CA TRP A 43 -5.02 15.70 -7.89
C TRP A 43 -4.89 14.89 -9.18
N ARG A 44 -4.74 13.57 -9.07
CA ARG A 44 -4.59 12.69 -10.23
C ARG A 44 -5.83 12.65 -11.11
N ILE A 45 -7.01 12.65 -10.52
CA ILE A 45 -8.29 12.74 -11.25
C ILE A 45 -8.37 14.07 -12.03
N ARG A 46 -8.02 15.20 -11.39
CA ARG A 46 -7.96 16.52 -12.05
C ARG A 46 -6.93 16.59 -13.17
N GLN A 47 -5.70 16.09 -12.95
CA GLN A 47 -4.66 16.01 -14.00
C GLN A 47 -5.12 15.15 -15.18
N ALA A 48 -5.84 14.07 -14.89
CA ALA A 48 -6.35 13.18 -15.90
C ALA A 48 -7.54 13.78 -16.67
N GLN A 49 -8.16 14.84 -16.15
CA GLN A 49 -9.44 15.36 -16.60
C GLN A 49 -10.51 14.26 -16.68
N ALA A 50 -10.43 13.30 -15.75
CA ALA A 50 -11.32 12.16 -15.70
C ALA A 50 -12.76 12.60 -15.43
N LYS A 51 -13.71 11.95 -16.07
CA LYS A 51 -15.15 12.21 -15.94
C LYS A 51 -15.88 11.09 -15.20
N LYS A 52 -15.33 9.87 -15.21
CA LYS A 52 -15.91 8.74 -14.47
C LYS A 52 -14.80 7.89 -13.84
N VAL A 53 -14.79 7.85 -12.52
CA VAL A 53 -13.76 7.21 -11.71
C VAL A 53 -14.30 5.92 -11.11
N ALA A 54 -13.75 4.78 -11.51
CA ALA A 54 -14.00 3.51 -10.86
C ALA A 54 -13.15 3.38 -9.58
N LEU A 55 -13.77 2.94 -8.50
CA LEU A 55 -13.12 2.66 -7.22
C LEU A 55 -13.14 1.15 -6.98
N GLN A 56 -11.96 0.53 -7.04
CA GLN A 56 -11.79 -0.89 -6.76
C GLN A 56 -11.11 -1.06 -5.39
N MET A 57 -11.75 -1.80 -4.50
CA MET A 57 -11.31 -1.99 -3.12
C MET A 57 -11.41 -3.46 -2.71
N PRO A 58 -10.49 -3.96 -1.87
CA PRO A 58 -10.71 -5.22 -1.18
C PRO A 58 -11.85 -5.10 -0.16
N GLU A 59 -12.42 -6.23 0.23
CA GLU A 59 -13.57 -6.33 1.14
C GLU A 59 -13.44 -5.45 2.40
N GLY A 60 -12.28 -5.52 3.07
CA GLY A 60 -12.02 -4.77 4.30
C GLY A 60 -11.99 -3.25 4.15
N LEU A 61 -11.94 -2.73 2.92
CA LEU A 61 -11.97 -1.30 2.63
C LEU A 61 -13.30 -0.83 2.01
N LEU A 62 -14.20 -1.74 1.60
CA LEU A 62 -15.49 -1.38 1.00
C LEU A 62 -16.37 -0.53 1.93
N MET A 63 -16.22 -0.69 3.25
CA MET A 63 -16.91 0.13 4.25
C MET A 63 -16.59 1.64 4.14
N PHE A 64 -15.49 2.01 3.48
CA PHE A 64 -15.10 3.41 3.23
C PHE A 64 -15.47 3.89 1.83
N ALA A 65 -15.99 3.02 0.97
CA ALA A 65 -16.15 3.29 -0.45
C ALA A 65 -17.08 4.47 -0.73
N CYS A 66 -18.25 4.51 -0.09
CA CYS A 66 -19.22 5.60 -0.28
C CYS A 66 -18.65 6.94 0.21
N THR A 67 -17.99 6.97 1.37
CA THR A 67 -17.36 8.20 1.87
C THR A 67 -16.27 8.71 0.92
N ILE A 68 -15.45 7.80 0.38
CA ILE A 68 -14.41 8.17 -0.60
C ILE A 68 -15.04 8.65 -1.90
N ALA A 69 -16.11 8.00 -2.38
CA ALA A 69 -16.87 8.42 -3.56
C ALA A 69 -17.44 9.84 -3.38
N ASP A 70 -18.13 10.11 -2.27
CA ASP A 70 -18.69 11.43 -1.94
C ASP A 70 -17.61 12.52 -1.93
N ILE A 71 -16.43 12.22 -1.35
CA ILE A 71 -15.29 13.15 -1.35
C ILE A 71 -14.80 13.39 -2.78
N ILE A 72 -14.63 12.34 -3.59
CA ILE A 72 -14.18 12.48 -4.98
C ILE A 72 -15.17 13.33 -5.78
N GLU A 73 -16.47 13.06 -5.69
CA GLU A 73 -17.51 13.80 -6.41
C GLU A 73 -17.62 15.25 -5.93
N ARG A 74 -17.44 15.51 -4.63
CA ARG A 74 -17.48 16.87 -4.07
C ARG A 74 -16.29 17.73 -4.51
N PHE A 75 -15.09 17.14 -4.59
CA PHE A 75 -13.85 17.89 -4.82
C PHE A 75 -13.30 17.73 -6.25
N THR A 76 -14.03 17.06 -7.13
CA THR A 76 -13.72 16.94 -8.56
C THR A 76 -14.99 17.15 -9.41
N GLU A 77 -14.87 17.05 -10.73
CA GLU A 77 -16.03 17.04 -11.64
C GLU A 77 -16.39 15.62 -12.11
N ALA A 78 -15.80 14.60 -11.49
CA ALA A 78 -15.96 13.21 -11.92
C ALA A 78 -17.08 12.52 -11.14
N GLU A 79 -17.86 11.69 -11.83
CA GLU A 79 -18.76 10.72 -11.21
C GLU A 79 -17.93 9.55 -10.64
N ALA A 80 -18.22 9.11 -9.42
CA ALA A 80 -17.53 7.98 -8.79
C ALA A 80 -18.40 6.72 -8.85
N VAL A 81 -17.81 5.59 -9.27
CA VAL A 81 -18.48 4.29 -9.34
C VAL A 81 -17.73 3.31 -8.46
N VAL A 82 -18.40 2.81 -7.42
CA VAL A 82 -17.84 1.76 -6.55
C VAL A 82 -17.98 0.40 -7.25
N MET A 83 -16.86 -0.29 -7.46
CA MET A 83 -16.86 -1.63 -8.03
C MET A 83 -17.20 -2.65 -6.94
N GLY A 84 -18.27 -3.42 -7.16
CA GLY A 84 -18.78 -4.40 -6.20
C GLY A 84 -18.14 -5.80 -6.31
N ASP A 85 -17.31 -6.03 -7.34
CA ASP A 85 -16.65 -7.32 -7.52
C ASP A 85 -15.51 -7.53 -6.52
N VAL A 86 -15.35 -8.77 -6.09
CA VAL A 86 -14.37 -9.14 -5.07
C VAL A 86 -12.96 -8.92 -5.61
N THR A 87 -12.18 -8.12 -4.89
CA THR A 87 -10.79 -7.83 -5.23
C THR A 87 -9.86 -8.46 -4.20
N TYR A 88 -9.14 -9.51 -4.60
CA TYR A 88 -8.22 -10.26 -3.73
C TYR A 88 -6.79 -9.69 -3.71
N GLY A 89 -6.43 -8.87 -4.69
CA GLY A 89 -5.06 -8.41 -4.87
C GLY A 89 -4.89 -7.57 -6.13
N ALA A 90 -3.69 -7.01 -6.30
CA ALA A 90 -3.33 -6.31 -7.53
C ALA A 90 -3.22 -7.23 -8.75
N CYS A 91 -3.23 -8.57 -8.58
CA CYS A 91 -3.39 -9.52 -9.67
C CYS A 91 -4.82 -9.58 -10.24
N CYS A 92 -5.79 -8.96 -9.55
CA CYS A 92 -7.21 -8.92 -9.92
C CYS A 92 -7.68 -7.49 -10.24
N VAL A 93 -6.79 -6.67 -10.80
CA VAL A 93 -7.16 -5.34 -11.28
C VAL A 93 -8.17 -5.50 -12.40
N ASP A 94 -9.36 -4.91 -12.23
CA ASP A 94 -10.48 -5.13 -13.15
C ASP A 94 -10.70 -3.93 -14.08
N ASP A 95 -9.74 -3.73 -14.99
CA ASP A 95 -9.78 -2.66 -15.98
C ASP A 95 -10.85 -2.90 -17.06
N TYR A 96 -11.20 -4.16 -17.35
CA TYR A 96 -12.26 -4.52 -18.29
C TYR A 96 -13.64 -4.07 -17.81
N THR A 97 -14.01 -4.41 -16.57
CA THR A 97 -15.30 -3.99 -16.00
C THR A 97 -15.35 -2.49 -15.80
N ALA A 98 -14.25 -1.87 -15.30
CA ALA A 98 -14.17 -0.42 -15.18
C ALA A 98 -14.45 0.30 -16.52
N ARG A 99 -13.85 -0.18 -17.62
CA ARG A 99 -14.11 0.35 -18.97
C ARG A 99 -15.54 0.07 -19.44
N ALA A 100 -16.09 -1.11 -19.16
CA ALA A 100 -17.47 -1.45 -19.52
C ALA A 100 -18.49 -0.55 -18.81
N LEU A 101 -18.18 -0.09 -17.59
CA LEU A 101 -18.95 0.91 -16.84
C LEU A 101 -18.73 2.35 -17.35
N GLY A 102 -17.89 2.53 -18.36
CA GLY A 102 -17.57 3.84 -18.95
C GLY A 102 -16.58 4.66 -18.14
N ALA A 103 -15.87 4.06 -17.18
CA ALA A 103 -14.84 4.75 -16.43
C ALA A 103 -13.63 5.08 -17.31
N ASP A 104 -13.06 6.27 -17.10
CA ASP A 104 -11.83 6.74 -17.75
C ASP A 104 -10.66 6.84 -16.75
N PHE A 105 -10.92 6.54 -15.48
CA PHE A 105 -9.94 6.46 -14.41
C PHE A 105 -10.29 5.35 -13.42
N LEU A 106 -9.30 4.61 -12.93
CA LEU A 106 -9.47 3.56 -11.91
C LEU A 106 -8.52 3.81 -10.73
N VAL A 107 -9.09 3.91 -9.54
CA VAL A 107 -8.33 3.92 -8.28
C VAL A 107 -8.41 2.52 -7.67
N HIS A 108 -7.27 1.85 -7.58
CA HIS A 108 -7.13 0.53 -6.97
C HIS A 108 -6.52 0.66 -5.58
N TYR A 109 -7.28 0.30 -4.56
CA TYR A 109 -6.87 0.43 -3.16
C TYR A 109 -6.29 -0.87 -2.58
N GLY A 110 -5.38 -0.73 -1.63
CA GLY A 110 -4.94 -1.77 -0.71
C GLY A 110 -3.83 -2.69 -1.21
N HIS A 111 -3.36 -2.55 -2.46
CA HIS A 111 -2.38 -3.48 -3.04
C HIS A 111 -1.25 -2.78 -3.80
N SER A 112 -0.08 -3.41 -3.81
CA SER A 112 1.10 -2.97 -4.58
C SER A 112 0.88 -3.01 -6.08
N CYS A 113 1.55 -2.12 -6.82
CA CYS A 113 1.46 -2.05 -8.28
C CYS A 113 2.11 -3.26 -8.97
N LEU A 114 1.41 -4.40 -9.04
CA LEU A 114 1.91 -5.58 -9.76
C LEU A 114 1.70 -5.48 -11.27
N ILE A 115 0.61 -4.86 -11.70
CA ILE A 115 0.27 -4.71 -13.11
C ILE A 115 0.75 -3.33 -13.59
N PRO A 116 1.52 -3.26 -14.69
CA PRO A 116 1.94 -1.99 -15.26
C PRO A 116 0.74 -1.14 -15.65
N ILE A 117 0.71 0.12 -15.19
CA ILE A 117 -0.38 1.06 -15.46
C ILE A 117 -0.58 1.28 -16.97
N ASP A 118 0.51 1.23 -17.76
CA ASP A 118 0.48 1.44 -19.21
C ASP A 118 -0.13 0.24 -19.99
N ALA A 119 -0.41 -0.89 -19.33
CA ALA A 119 -0.98 -2.07 -19.97
C ALA A 119 -2.53 -2.04 -20.07
N THR A 120 -3.19 -1.05 -19.48
CA THR A 120 -4.65 -0.99 -19.24
C THR A 120 -5.44 -0.37 -20.40
N GLN A 121 -4.92 -0.46 -21.63
CA GLN A 121 -5.60 -0.09 -22.88
C GLN A 121 -6.38 1.24 -22.86
N GLY A 122 -5.79 2.30 -22.28
CA GLY A 122 -6.34 3.66 -22.27
C GLY A 122 -7.11 4.05 -21.01
N LEU A 123 -7.33 3.12 -20.06
CA LEU A 123 -7.84 3.45 -18.74
C LEU A 123 -6.71 4.03 -17.88
N LYS A 124 -6.85 5.24 -17.34
CA LYS A 124 -5.82 5.76 -16.40
C LYS A 124 -5.97 5.07 -15.05
N MET A 125 -4.87 4.78 -14.37
CA MET A 125 -4.91 4.07 -13.10
C MET A 125 -4.06 4.73 -12.02
N LEU A 126 -4.56 4.68 -10.80
CA LEU A 126 -3.82 5.03 -9.59
C LEU A 126 -3.92 3.88 -8.59
N TYR A 127 -2.77 3.39 -8.14
CA TYR A 127 -2.70 2.53 -6.96
C TYR A 127 -2.57 3.38 -5.70
N VAL A 128 -3.35 3.03 -4.69
CA VAL A 128 -3.24 3.56 -3.32
C VAL A 128 -3.01 2.37 -2.40
N PHE A 129 -1.83 2.29 -1.79
CA PHE A 129 -1.45 1.12 -0.98
C PHE A 129 -2.21 1.01 0.34
N VAL A 130 -2.71 2.15 0.84
CA VAL A 130 -3.37 2.27 2.15
C VAL A 130 -2.42 1.86 3.26
N ASP A 131 -1.43 2.72 3.52
CA ASP A 131 -0.52 2.57 4.65
C ASP A 131 -1.31 2.67 5.97
N ILE A 132 -1.16 1.66 6.83
CA ILE A 132 -1.85 1.57 8.12
C ILE A 132 -0.84 1.81 9.23
N LYS A 133 -1.05 2.90 9.97
CA LYS A 133 -0.26 3.25 11.14
C LYS A 133 -0.62 2.35 12.31
N ILE A 134 0.42 1.80 12.92
CA ILE A 134 0.35 1.03 14.16
C ILE A 134 1.38 1.56 15.16
N ASP A 135 1.31 1.09 16.40
CA ASP A 135 2.27 1.45 17.44
C ASP A 135 3.65 0.81 17.19
N THR A 136 4.52 1.55 16.53
CA THR A 136 5.91 1.13 16.27
C THR A 136 6.71 0.93 17.56
N SER A 137 6.44 1.71 18.61
CA SER A 137 7.15 1.58 19.89
C SER A 137 6.83 0.25 20.55
N HIS A 138 5.54 -0.11 20.59
CA HIS A 138 5.11 -1.41 21.09
C HIS A 138 5.70 -2.58 20.29
N PHE A 139 5.77 -2.44 18.96
CA PHE A 139 6.42 -3.45 18.11
C PHE A 139 7.91 -3.62 18.46
N LEU A 140 8.65 -2.51 18.62
CA LEU A 140 10.06 -2.53 19.00
C LEU A 140 10.28 -3.18 20.38
N GLU A 141 9.45 -2.84 21.36
CA GLU A 141 9.50 -3.45 22.70
C GLU A 141 9.21 -4.95 22.67
N THR A 142 8.25 -5.36 21.84
CA THR A 142 7.91 -6.78 21.65
C THR A 142 9.09 -7.57 21.07
N ILE A 143 9.81 -7.02 20.08
CA ILE A 143 11.03 -7.64 19.55
C ILE A 143 12.09 -7.75 20.66
N ARG A 144 12.31 -6.66 21.42
CA ARG A 144 13.32 -6.62 22.49
C ARG A 144 13.04 -7.59 23.63
N PHE A 145 11.77 -7.81 23.92
CA PHE A 145 11.34 -8.75 24.94
C PHE A 145 11.58 -10.21 24.53
N ASN A 146 11.35 -10.54 23.25
CA ASN A 146 11.35 -11.93 22.78
C ASN A 146 12.69 -12.42 22.20
N PHE A 147 13.57 -11.51 21.76
CA PHE A 147 14.83 -11.87 21.09
C PHE A 147 16.03 -11.26 21.79
N THR A 148 17.08 -12.06 21.97
CA THR A 148 18.35 -11.61 22.54
C THR A 148 19.11 -10.71 21.57
N ALA A 149 19.87 -9.75 22.09
CA ALA A 149 20.72 -8.91 21.24
C ALA A 149 21.71 -9.76 20.41
N GLY A 150 21.94 -9.36 19.16
CA GLY A 150 22.80 -10.05 18.19
C GLY A 150 22.08 -11.07 17.30
N THR A 151 20.84 -11.45 17.63
CA THR A 151 20.01 -12.36 16.81
C THR A 151 19.82 -11.80 15.39
N SER A 152 19.84 -12.70 14.40
CA SER A 152 19.61 -12.45 12.98
C SER A 152 18.11 -12.52 12.66
N LEU A 153 17.50 -11.37 12.41
CA LEU A 153 16.05 -11.22 12.23
C LEU A 153 15.71 -10.80 10.81
N ALA A 154 14.84 -11.56 10.14
CA ALA A 154 14.19 -11.13 8.90
C ALA A 154 12.84 -10.49 9.22
N LEU A 155 12.69 -9.20 8.93
CA LEU A 155 11.43 -8.47 9.14
C LEU A 155 10.65 -8.39 7.83
N VAL A 156 9.42 -8.86 7.85
CA VAL A 156 8.52 -8.89 6.68
C VAL A 156 7.10 -8.46 7.05
N SER A 157 6.27 -8.12 6.06
CA SER A 157 4.91 -7.60 6.22
C SER A 157 4.16 -7.69 4.89
N THR A 158 2.84 -7.44 4.92
CA THR A 158 2.10 -7.01 3.72
C THR A 158 2.29 -5.53 3.46
N ILE A 159 1.92 -5.06 2.27
CA ILE A 159 2.16 -3.68 1.83
C ILE A 159 1.66 -2.61 2.82
N GLN A 160 0.57 -2.88 3.55
CA GLN A 160 -0.07 -1.91 4.44
C GLN A 160 0.79 -1.54 5.66
N PHE A 161 1.75 -2.37 6.09
CA PHE A 161 2.62 -2.09 7.24
C PHE A 161 4.12 -2.02 6.90
N VAL A 162 4.47 -1.99 5.61
CA VAL A 162 5.89 -1.94 5.19
C VAL A 162 6.58 -0.69 5.73
N SER A 163 5.89 0.46 5.83
CA SER A 163 6.48 1.69 6.39
C SER A 163 6.95 1.47 7.84
N THR A 164 6.15 0.81 8.68
CA THR A 164 6.49 0.46 10.05
C THR A 164 7.66 -0.52 10.09
N VAL A 165 7.68 -1.55 9.23
CA VAL A 165 8.83 -2.47 9.12
C VAL A 165 10.12 -1.71 8.78
N GLN A 166 10.06 -0.76 7.83
CA GLN A 166 11.23 0.04 7.47
C GLN A 166 11.72 0.88 8.66
N ALA A 167 10.83 1.58 9.35
CA ALA A 167 11.17 2.38 10.53
C ALA A 167 11.76 1.51 11.65
N ALA A 168 11.08 0.41 12.00
CA ALA A 168 11.53 -0.50 13.03
C ALA A 168 12.90 -1.14 12.70
N SER A 169 13.13 -1.47 11.42
CA SER A 169 14.42 -2.02 10.99
C SER A 169 15.59 -1.07 11.24
N GLN A 170 15.39 0.24 11.12
CA GLN A 170 16.43 1.23 11.35
C GLN A 170 16.81 1.28 12.83
N GLU A 171 15.82 1.28 13.72
CA GLU A 171 16.03 1.31 15.16
C GLU A 171 16.67 0.02 15.70
N LEU A 172 16.25 -1.14 15.18
CA LEU A 172 16.71 -2.45 15.65
C LEU A 172 18.13 -2.80 15.19
N ARG A 173 18.66 -2.18 14.12
CA ARG A 173 20.01 -2.45 13.58
C ARG A 173 21.14 -2.22 14.58
N SER A 174 20.92 -1.40 15.61
CA SER A 174 21.91 -1.17 16.67
C SER A 174 22.10 -2.37 17.61
N GLN A 175 21.09 -3.24 17.71
CA GLN A 175 21.03 -4.35 18.68
C GLN A 175 20.91 -5.72 18.01
N TYR A 176 20.44 -5.79 16.76
CA TYR A 176 20.15 -7.02 16.02
C TYR A 176 20.77 -7.00 14.62
N LYS A 177 21.01 -8.18 14.05
CA LYS A 177 21.35 -8.31 12.63
C LYS A 177 20.06 -8.34 11.81
N VAL A 178 19.58 -7.17 11.39
CA VAL A 178 18.27 -7.04 10.74
C VAL A 178 18.38 -7.14 9.21
N CYS A 179 17.64 -8.08 8.63
CA CYS A 179 17.39 -8.19 7.21
C CYS A 179 15.94 -7.76 6.89
N VAL A 180 15.77 -6.95 5.84
CA VAL A 180 14.45 -6.61 5.28
C VAL A 180 14.46 -7.08 3.82
N PRO A 181 14.06 -8.33 3.54
CA PRO A 181 14.26 -8.98 2.25
C PRO A 181 13.33 -8.39 1.19
N GLN A 182 13.69 -8.51 -0.09
CA GLN A 182 12.87 -8.00 -1.19
C GLN A 182 12.77 -9.03 -2.32
N CYS A 183 11.57 -9.26 -2.84
CA CYS A 183 11.35 -9.93 -4.11
C CYS A 183 10.78 -8.92 -5.11
N LYS A 184 11.53 -8.54 -6.13
CA LYS A 184 11.05 -7.54 -7.10
C LYS A 184 9.84 -8.09 -7.88
N PRO A 185 8.80 -7.27 -8.14
CA PRO A 185 8.76 -5.81 -8.00
C PRO A 185 8.28 -5.29 -6.63
N LEU A 186 8.06 -6.16 -5.64
CA LEU A 186 7.54 -5.79 -4.32
C LEU A 186 8.48 -4.84 -3.57
N SER A 187 7.92 -4.10 -2.62
CA SER A 187 8.68 -3.23 -1.72
C SER A 187 9.58 -4.06 -0.79
N PRO A 188 10.72 -3.53 -0.31
CA PRO A 188 11.52 -4.24 0.69
C PRO A 188 10.70 -4.53 1.96
N GLY A 189 10.73 -5.77 2.42
CA GLY A 189 9.94 -6.28 3.54
C GLY A 189 8.55 -6.76 3.15
N GLU A 190 8.09 -6.49 1.92
CA GLU A 190 6.78 -6.93 1.47
C GLU A 190 6.79 -8.39 1.01
N ILE A 191 5.82 -9.16 1.47
CA ILE A 191 5.52 -10.53 1.01
C ILE A 191 4.06 -10.66 0.59
N LEU A 192 3.82 -11.57 -0.36
CA LEU A 192 2.50 -11.96 -0.84
C LEU A 192 2.27 -13.45 -0.60
N GLY A 193 1.00 -13.88 -0.60
CA GLY A 193 0.65 -15.30 -0.50
C GLY A 193 1.26 -16.15 -1.62
N CYS A 194 1.51 -15.56 -2.78
CA CYS A 194 2.12 -16.23 -3.93
C CYS A 194 3.63 -15.96 -4.10
N THR A 195 4.20 -14.99 -3.37
CA THR A 195 5.56 -14.51 -3.59
C THR A 195 6.24 -14.12 -2.28
N SER A 196 7.32 -14.83 -1.94
CA SER A 196 8.17 -14.53 -0.78
C SER A 196 9.65 -14.73 -1.11
N SER A 197 10.52 -13.94 -0.49
CA SER A 197 11.97 -14.06 -0.67
C SER A 197 12.56 -15.31 0.00
N ARG A 198 13.62 -15.86 -0.60
CA ARG A 198 14.53 -16.78 0.09
C ARG A 198 15.51 -15.98 0.95
N LEU A 199 15.72 -16.43 2.18
CA LEU A 199 16.55 -15.80 3.19
C LEU A 199 17.94 -16.44 3.26
N ALA A 200 18.87 -15.74 3.89
CA ALA A 200 20.20 -16.28 4.15
C ALA A 200 20.13 -17.43 5.17
N GLN A 201 21.02 -18.41 5.04
CA GLN A 201 21.04 -19.60 5.91
C GLN A 201 21.30 -19.29 7.40
N ASP A 202 21.89 -18.13 7.70
CA ASP A 202 22.19 -17.65 9.05
C ASP A 202 21.09 -16.72 9.62
N THR A 203 19.87 -16.79 9.07
CA THR A 203 18.71 -16.09 9.64
C THR A 203 18.12 -16.93 10.79
N ASP A 204 18.09 -16.36 12.00
CA ASP A 204 17.62 -17.07 13.20
C ASP A 204 16.09 -17.07 13.32
N ALA A 205 15.43 -15.99 12.89
CA ALA A 205 13.98 -15.89 12.95
C ALA A 205 13.40 -14.97 11.87
N ILE A 206 12.17 -15.29 11.45
CA ILE A 206 11.31 -14.43 10.64
C ILE A 206 10.30 -13.78 11.59
N VAL A 207 10.16 -12.46 11.50
CA VAL A 207 9.09 -11.74 12.19
C VAL A 207 8.21 -11.06 11.15
N TYR A 208 6.95 -11.48 11.09
CA TYR A 208 5.95 -10.93 10.20
C TYR A 208 5.06 -9.95 10.95
N LEU A 209 5.08 -8.70 10.50
CA LEU A 209 4.19 -7.67 11.00
C LEU A 209 2.92 -7.63 10.15
N GLY A 210 1.79 -8.02 10.74
CA GLY A 210 0.49 -7.99 10.10
C GLY A 210 -0.44 -9.04 10.66
N ASP A 211 -1.68 -9.05 10.16
CA ASP A 211 -2.65 -10.07 10.53
C ASP A 211 -2.71 -11.21 9.49
N GLY A 212 -3.49 -12.24 9.82
CA GLY A 212 -3.61 -13.47 9.06
C GLY A 212 -2.39 -14.36 9.23
N ARG A 213 -2.48 -15.56 8.64
CA ARG A 213 -1.37 -16.53 8.60
C ARG A 213 -0.90 -16.81 7.18
N PHE A 214 -1.75 -16.56 6.19
CA PHE A 214 -1.49 -16.94 4.80
C PHE A 214 -0.21 -16.33 4.22
N HIS A 215 0.04 -15.04 4.45
CA HIS A 215 1.27 -14.37 4.02
C HIS A 215 2.50 -14.91 4.75
N LEU A 216 2.40 -15.14 6.06
CA LEU A 216 3.48 -15.74 6.85
C LEU A 216 3.80 -17.17 6.37
N GLU A 217 2.78 -17.95 6.03
CA GLU A 217 2.95 -19.31 5.49
C GLU A 217 3.69 -19.31 4.15
N SER A 218 3.47 -18.32 3.28
CA SER A 218 4.22 -18.17 2.02
C SER A 218 5.73 -18.08 2.27
N ILE A 219 6.17 -17.26 3.22
CA ILE A 219 7.61 -17.13 3.52
C ILE A 219 8.16 -18.34 4.31
N MET A 220 7.33 -18.98 5.14
CA MET A 220 7.69 -20.24 5.82
C MET A 220 7.94 -21.36 4.82
N ILE A 221 7.09 -21.49 3.79
CA ILE A 221 7.25 -22.48 2.72
C ILE A 221 8.52 -22.20 1.89
N ALA A 222 8.82 -20.93 1.62
CA ALA A 222 10.04 -20.54 0.90
C ALA A 222 11.33 -20.80 1.71
N ASN A 223 11.23 -20.81 3.05
CA ASN A 223 12.34 -20.91 3.98
C ASN A 223 12.08 -21.96 5.08
N PRO A 224 11.95 -23.25 4.70
CA PRO A 224 11.60 -24.29 5.65
C PRO A 224 12.70 -24.42 6.72
N GLY A 225 12.30 -24.46 7.98
CA GLY A 225 13.19 -24.64 9.12
C GLY A 225 13.60 -23.37 9.86
N ILE A 226 13.27 -22.17 9.33
CA ILE A 226 13.47 -20.92 10.06
C ILE A 226 12.21 -20.65 10.93
N PRO A 227 12.36 -20.49 12.27
CA PRO A 227 11.25 -20.11 13.14
C PRO A 227 10.58 -18.81 12.68
N ALA A 228 9.26 -18.80 12.62
CA ALA A 228 8.48 -17.66 12.13
C ALA A 228 7.47 -17.20 13.20
N TYR A 229 7.44 -15.90 13.44
CA TYR A 229 6.65 -15.23 14.47
C TYR A 229 5.75 -14.17 13.83
N ARG A 230 4.60 -13.92 14.47
CA ARG A 230 3.63 -12.90 14.09
C ARG A 230 3.32 -12.04 15.31
#